data_AF-A0A661W5Z9-F1
#
_entry.id   AF-A0A661W5Z9-F1
#
_cell.length_a   1.000
_cell.length_b   1.000
_cell.length_c   1.000
_cell.angle_alpha   90.00
_cell.angle_beta   90.00
_cell.angle_gamma   90.00
#
_symmetry.space_group_name_H-M   'P 1'
#
loop_
_entity.id
_entity.type
_entity.pdbx_description
1 polymer ?
#
loop_
_entity_poly.entity_id
_entity_poly.type
_entity_poly.pdbx_seq_one_letter_code
_entity_poly.pdbx_strand_id
1 'polypeptide(L)'
;VNSFVFLARDGWYDGQTFFYVEPDLVAQSGDPTNIGAGFPYPGYYCGDEISSDLTFDEAGMVALFTPMPGHNSSQFFITYAPLPDLNGKYTIIGRVIEGMDVAESLTPTQPGPDQPPADVIETILIEER
;
A
#
# COMPACT_ATOMS: atom_id res chain seq x y z
N VAL A 1 -3.91 3.96 -11.34
CA VAL A 1 -5.10 3.26 -10.74
C VAL A 1 -5.42 1.88 -11.35
N ASN A 2 -5.49 1.74 -12.69
CA ASN A 2 -5.92 0.49 -13.35
C ASN A 2 -5.18 -0.79 -12.91
N SER A 3 -3.87 -0.68 -12.63
CA SER A 3 -3.07 -1.81 -12.17
C SER A 3 -3.57 -2.37 -10.83
N PHE A 4 -3.78 -1.52 -9.83
CA PHE A 4 -4.29 -1.93 -8.52
C PHE A 4 -5.67 -2.61 -8.64
N VAL A 5 -6.58 -2.00 -9.41
CA VAL A 5 -7.92 -2.55 -9.66
C VAL A 5 -7.87 -3.92 -10.33
N PHE A 6 -6.99 -4.09 -11.33
CA PHE A 6 -6.80 -5.37 -12.01
C PHE A 6 -6.30 -6.45 -11.03
N LEU A 7 -5.26 -6.14 -10.24
CA LEU A 7 -4.67 -7.09 -9.29
C LEU A 7 -5.65 -7.47 -8.18
N ALA A 8 -6.43 -6.51 -7.66
CA ALA A 8 -7.49 -6.79 -6.71
C ALA A 8 -8.54 -7.76 -7.27
N ARG A 9 -8.99 -7.52 -8.51
CA ARG A 9 -9.97 -8.41 -9.18
C ARG A 9 -9.43 -9.80 -9.49
N ASP A 10 -8.12 -9.93 -9.72
CA ASP A 10 -7.44 -11.21 -9.93
C ASP A 10 -7.21 -11.98 -8.62
N GLY A 11 -7.51 -11.38 -7.47
CA GLY A 11 -7.26 -11.98 -6.15
C GLY A 11 -5.80 -11.95 -5.74
N TRP A 12 -4.97 -11.10 -6.39
CA TRP A 12 -3.53 -11.01 -6.10
C TRP A 12 -3.28 -10.74 -4.61
N TYR A 13 -4.06 -9.85 -4.01
CA TYR A 13 -3.89 -9.40 -2.64
C TYR A 13 -4.49 -10.34 -1.59
N ASP A 14 -5.30 -11.31 -2.00
CA ASP A 14 -6.02 -12.20 -1.09
C ASP A 14 -5.02 -13.08 -0.33
N GLY A 15 -5.11 -13.09 1.00
CA GLY A 15 -4.20 -13.81 1.88
C GLY A 15 -2.84 -13.14 2.09
N GLN A 16 -2.56 -11.99 1.48
CA GLN A 16 -1.35 -11.23 1.76
C GLN A 16 -1.45 -10.51 3.09
N THR A 17 -0.31 -10.27 3.74
CA THR A 17 -0.29 -9.57 5.03
C THR A 17 0.01 -8.09 4.87
N PHE A 18 -0.40 -7.31 5.87
CA PHE A 18 0.24 -6.03 6.15
C PHE A 18 1.59 -6.30 6.84
N PHE A 19 2.61 -6.59 6.04
CA PHE A 19 3.92 -7.03 6.53
C PHE A 19 4.77 -5.91 7.16
N TYR A 20 4.39 -4.65 6.96
CA TYR A 20 5.02 -3.50 7.60
C TYR A 20 3.93 -2.54 8.09
N VAL A 21 3.81 -2.40 9.39
CA VAL A 21 2.87 -1.52 10.09
C VAL A 21 3.66 -0.77 11.14
N GLU A 22 3.94 0.51 10.86
CA GLU A 22 4.59 1.42 11.78
C GLU A 22 3.51 2.39 12.29
N PRO A 23 3.14 2.31 13.59
CA PRO A 23 2.20 3.22 14.20
C PRO A 23 2.59 4.67 13.92
N ASP A 24 1.59 5.52 13.70
CA ASP A 24 1.78 6.95 13.38
C ASP A 24 2.48 7.25 12.04
N LEU A 25 2.82 6.23 11.24
CA LEU A 25 3.48 6.40 9.94
C LEU A 25 2.65 5.80 8.80
N VAL A 26 2.69 4.49 8.62
CA VAL A 26 2.06 3.79 7.50
C VAL A 26 1.74 2.33 7.83
N ALA A 27 0.79 1.76 7.09
CA ALA A 27 0.70 0.32 6.87
C ALA A 27 0.90 -0.02 5.39
N GLN A 28 1.70 -1.06 5.12
CA GLN A 28 2.14 -1.45 3.80
C GLN A 28 1.85 -2.94 3.54
N SER A 29 1.40 -3.22 2.32
CA SER A 29 1.07 -4.57 1.85
C SER A 29 1.35 -4.69 0.33
N GLY A 30 0.97 -5.82 -0.27
CA GLY A 30 1.11 -6.08 -1.69
C GLY A 30 2.41 -6.76 -2.12
N ASP A 31 3.18 -7.30 -1.17
CA ASP A 31 4.36 -8.15 -1.42
C ASP A 31 4.03 -9.61 -0.99
N PRO A 32 3.83 -10.55 -1.92
CA PRO A 32 3.57 -11.95 -1.59
C PRO A 32 4.68 -12.63 -0.77
N THR A 33 5.88 -12.06 -0.76
CA THR A 33 7.03 -12.61 -0.01
C THR A 33 7.12 -12.07 1.42
N ASN A 34 6.38 -11.00 1.73
CA ASN A 34 6.40 -10.29 3.02
C ASN A 34 7.77 -9.77 3.45
N ILE A 35 8.75 -9.66 2.54
CA ILE A 35 10.10 -9.18 2.87
C ILE A 35 10.21 -7.66 2.77
N GLY A 36 9.28 -6.98 2.08
CA GLY A 36 9.24 -5.52 1.86
C GLY A 36 10.33 -4.99 0.93
N ALA A 37 11.44 -5.71 0.77
CA ALA A 37 12.53 -5.44 -0.18
C ALA A 37 12.31 -6.10 -1.56
N GLY A 38 11.19 -6.81 -1.75
CA GLY A 38 10.87 -7.47 -3.00
C GLY A 38 10.48 -6.48 -4.10
N PHE A 39 10.80 -6.82 -5.34
CA PHE A 39 10.11 -6.30 -6.52
C PHE A 39 9.09 -7.35 -6.96
N PRO A 40 7.92 -7.44 -6.31
CA PRO A 40 6.91 -8.39 -6.74
C PRO A 40 6.55 -8.08 -8.20
N TYR A 41 6.64 -9.09 -9.05
CA TYR A 41 6.41 -8.94 -10.47
C TYR A 41 5.12 -9.64 -10.87
N PRO A 42 4.00 -8.91 -10.97
CA PRO A 42 2.72 -9.48 -11.41
C PRO A 42 2.65 -9.67 -12.94
N GLY A 43 3.79 -9.55 -13.66
CA GLY A 43 3.84 -9.65 -15.11
C GLY A 43 4.03 -8.32 -15.85
N TYR A 44 4.05 -7.19 -15.12
CA TYR A 44 4.32 -5.86 -15.67
C TYR A 44 4.75 -4.88 -14.56
N TYR A 45 5.23 -3.70 -14.98
CA TYR A 45 5.45 -2.53 -14.14
C TYR A 45 4.70 -1.32 -14.71
N CYS A 46 4.34 -0.37 -13.85
CA CYS A 46 3.77 0.92 -14.22
C CYS A 46 4.74 2.06 -13.90
N GLY A 47 4.74 3.09 -14.75
CA GLY A 47 5.45 4.34 -14.48
C GLY A 47 4.85 5.11 -13.31
N ASP A 48 5.54 6.17 -12.87
CA ASP A 48 5.02 7.08 -11.84
C ASP A 48 3.97 8.02 -12.44
N GLU A 49 2.85 8.20 -11.73
CA GLU A 49 1.77 9.15 -12.08
C GLU A 49 1.70 10.24 -11.00
N ILE A 50 2.58 11.23 -11.08
CA ILE A 50 2.70 12.30 -10.08
C ILE A 50 1.92 13.55 -10.51
N SER A 51 1.13 14.10 -9.59
CA SER A 51 0.42 15.38 -9.75
C SER A 51 0.76 16.33 -8.60
N SER A 52 0.86 17.63 -8.88
CA SER A 52 1.01 18.67 -7.84
C SER A 52 -0.21 18.81 -6.94
N ASP A 53 -1.37 18.34 -7.40
CA ASP A 53 -2.66 18.50 -6.71
C ASP A 53 -2.92 17.34 -5.73
N LEU A 54 -2.07 16.30 -5.74
CA LEU A 54 -2.17 15.16 -4.84
C LEU A 54 -0.97 15.15 -3.89
N THR A 55 -1.25 15.36 -2.61
CA THR A 55 -0.24 15.47 -1.56
C THR A 55 -0.56 14.55 -0.38
N PHE A 56 0.47 14.26 0.42
CA PHE A 56 0.40 13.52 1.67
C PHE A 56 0.23 14.48 2.85
N ASP A 57 -0.64 15.49 2.73
CA ASP A 57 -0.85 16.51 3.77
C ASP A 57 -1.91 16.08 4.82
N GLU A 58 -2.54 14.93 4.62
CA GLU A 58 -3.50 14.30 5.54
C GLU A 58 -3.19 12.81 5.73
N ALA A 59 -3.74 12.22 6.80
CA ALA A 59 -3.73 10.77 6.99
C ALA A 59 -4.72 10.09 6.03
N GLY A 60 -4.56 8.78 5.83
CA GLY A 60 -5.45 7.95 5.02
C GLY A 60 -5.18 8.00 3.53
N MET A 61 -4.11 8.66 3.07
CA MET A 61 -3.69 8.60 1.68
C MET A 61 -3.22 7.20 1.32
N VAL A 62 -3.67 6.69 0.18
CA VAL A 62 -3.31 5.38 -0.37
C VAL A 62 -2.43 5.58 -1.61
N ALA A 63 -1.23 4.99 -1.59
CA ALA A 63 -0.25 5.17 -2.66
C ALA A 63 0.48 3.86 -2.98
N LEU A 64 0.99 3.77 -4.21
CA LEU A 64 1.84 2.65 -4.62
C LEU A 64 3.23 2.81 -4.01
N PHE A 65 3.76 1.72 -3.46
CA PHE A 65 5.14 1.66 -3.01
C PHE A 65 6.02 1.12 -4.13
N THR A 66 7.12 1.83 -4.41
CA THR A 66 8.21 1.27 -5.18
C THR A 66 9.55 1.75 -4.64
N PRO A 67 10.55 0.86 -4.51
CA PRO A 67 11.91 1.25 -4.18
C PRO A 67 12.67 1.81 -5.40
N MET A 68 12.08 1.80 -6.60
CA MET A 68 12.69 2.32 -7.82
C MET A 68 11.70 3.19 -8.61
N PRO A 69 12.03 4.48 -8.86
CA PRO A 69 11.19 5.35 -9.68
C PRO A 69 10.80 4.71 -11.02
N GLY A 70 9.53 4.87 -11.40
CA GLY A 70 8.95 4.34 -12.63
C GLY A 70 8.72 2.82 -12.65
N HIS A 71 8.91 2.11 -11.54
CA HIS A 71 8.70 0.66 -11.42
C HIS A 71 7.64 0.34 -10.36
N ASN A 72 6.47 0.98 -10.46
CA ASN A 72 5.33 0.63 -9.62
C ASN A 72 4.86 -0.79 -9.97
N SER A 73 4.59 -1.58 -8.94
CA SER A 73 4.15 -2.97 -9.06
C SER A 73 2.89 -3.18 -8.23
N SER A 74 2.84 -4.21 -7.38
CA SER A 74 1.69 -4.54 -6.54
C SER A 74 1.74 -3.91 -5.15
N GLN A 75 2.89 -3.50 -4.65
CA GLN A 75 2.98 -2.96 -3.28
C GLN A 75 2.26 -1.61 -3.16
N PHE A 76 1.57 -1.42 -2.03
CA PHE A 76 0.89 -0.18 -1.69
C PHE A 76 0.99 0.09 -0.20
N PHE A 77 0.75 1.34 0.19
CA PHE A 77 0.68 1.73 1.59
C PHE A 77 -0.47 2.70 1.86
N ILE A 78 -0.91 2.72 3.11
CA ILE A 78 -1.89 3.64 3.69
C ILE A 78 -1.15 4.48 4.72
N THR A 79 -1.29 5.80 4.65
CA THR A 79 -0.68 6.72 5.64
C THR A 79 -1.54 6.84 6.90
N TYR A 80 -0.90 6.90 8.07
CA TYR A 80 -1.56 7.16 9.36
C TYR A 80 -1.38 8.60 9.85
N ALA A 81 -0.51 9.37 9.20
CA ALA A 81 -0.28 10.78 9.48
C ALA A 81 0.02 11.54 8.19
N PRO A 82 0.00 12.89 8.21
CA PRO A 82 0.58 13.70 7.15
C PRO A 82 2.07 13.38 6.96
N LEU A 83 2.48 13.07 5.73
CA LEU A 83 3.85 12.75 5.34
C LEU A 83 4.29 13.57 4.12
N PRO A 84 4.40 14.91 4.24
CA PRO A 84 4.72 15.78 3.10
C PRO A 84 6.09 15.48 2.46
N ASP A 85 7.00 14.82 3.17
CA ASP A 85 8.27 14.35 2.63
C ASP A 85 8.11 13.30 1.51
N LEU A 86 6.93 12.69 1.38
CA LEU A 86 6.59 11.74 0.32
C LEU A 86 6.01 12.43 -0.93
N ASN A 87 5.70 13.73 -0.86
CA ASN A 87 5.13 14.50 -1.97
C ASN A 87 6.04 14.42 -3.20
N GLY A 88 5.45 14.07 -4.35
CA GLY A 88 6.15 13.92 -5.62
C GLY A 88 7.04 12.67 -5.75
N LYS A 89 7.07 11.78 -4.75
CA LYS A 89 7.89 10.56 -4.77
C LYS A 89 7.10 9.28 -5.03
N TYR A 90 5.82 9.27 -4.66
CA TYR A 90 4.96 8.08 -4.78
C TYR A 90 3.65 8.43 -5.50
N THR A 91 3.15 7.47 -6.27
CA THR A 91 1.89 7.62 -7.00
C THR A 91 0.72 7.43 -6.03
N ILE A 92 0.01 8.52 -5.70
CA ILE A 92 -1.23 8.47 -4.93
C ILE A 92 -2.34 7.93 -5.82
N ILE A 93 -3.01 6.87 -5.36
CA ILE A 93 -4.09 6.19 -6.10
C ILE A 93 -5.47 6.37 -5.45
N GLY A 94 -5.52 6.89 -4.23
CA GLY A 94 -6.78 7.14 -3.53
C GLY A 94 -6.57 7.59 -2.10
N ARG A 95 -7.65 7.56 -1.33
CA ARG A 95 -7.66 7.81 0.11
C ARG A 95 -8.73 6.97 0.78
N VAL A 96 -8.51 6.63 2.05
CA VAL A 96 -9.49 5.97 2.91
C VAL A 96 -10.60 6.98 3.23
N ILE A 97 -11.85 6.62 2.93
CA ILE A 97 -13.02 7.46 3.20
C ILE A 97 -13.77 7.05 4.47
N GLU A 98 -13.66 5.77 4.86
CA GLU A 98 -14.28 5.14 6.03
C GLU A 98 -13.35 4.01 6.51
N GLY A 99 -13.34 3.71 7.82
CA GLY A 99 -12.55 2.62 8.40
C GLY A 99 -11.08 2.96 8.71
N MET A 100 -10.75 4.24 8.89
CA MET A 100 -9.39 4.61 9.34
C MET A 100 -9.04 4.06 10.72
N ASP A 101 -10.02 3.96 11.62
CA ASP A 101 -9.86 3.32 12.93
C ASP A 101 -9.51 1.84 12.81
N VAL A 102 -10.05 1.15 11.79
CA VAL A 102 -9.70 -0.24 11.49
C VAL A 102 -8.27 -0.33 10.96
N ALA A 103 -7.88 0.57 10.04
CA ALA A 103 -6.51 0.62 9.54
C ALA A 103 -5.53 0.87 10.70
N GLU A 104 -5.76 1.89 11.52
CA GLU A 104 -4.95 2.21 12.71
C GLU A 104 -4.91 1.09 13.76
N SER A 105 -5.85 0.15 13.74
CA SER A 105 -5.87 -1.01 14.64
C SER A 105 -5.02 -2.20 14.18
N LEU A 106 -4.44 -2.14 12.97
CA LEU A 106 -3.56 -3.19 12.45
C LEU A 106 -2.36 -3.41 13.38
N THR A 107 -1.99 -4.69 13.53
CA THR A 107 -0.94 -5.18 14.40
C THR A 107 0.41 -4.58 13.97
N PRO A 108 1.09 -3.81 14.84
CA PRO A 108 2.40 -3.27 14.55
C PRO A 108 3.40 -4.39 14.25
N THR A 109 4.09 -4.30 13.11
CA THR A 109 4.97 -5.36 12.62
C THR A 109 5.93 -4.81 11.57
N GLN A 110 7.07 -5.47 11.36
CA GLN A 110 8.03 -5.14 10.30
C GLN A 110 8.49 -6.45 9.60
N PRO A 111 9.29 -6.42 8.53
CA PRO A 111 9.93 -7.65 8.04
C PRO A 111 11.06 -8.12 8.97
N GLY A 112 11.06 -9.40 9.38
CA GLY A 112 12.14 -9.97 10.21
C GLY A 112 11.80 -11.33 10.84
N PRO A 113 12.75 -11.95 11.56
CA PRO A 113 12.56 -13.28 12.13
C PRO A 113 11.66 -13.32 13.39
N ASP A 114 11.57 -12.23 14.14
CA ASP A 114 10.89 -12.17 15.46
C ASP A 114 9.63 -11.28 15.44
N GLN A 115 8.83 -11.40 14.38
CA GLN A 115 7.68 -10.52 14.15
C GLN A 115 6.40 -11.15 14.72
N PRO A 116 5.48 -10.35 15.32
CA PRO A 116 4.15 -10.83 15.64
C PRO A 116 3.42 -11.28 14.36
N PRO A 117 2.41 -12.15 14.46
CA PRO A 117 1.56 -12.48 13.33
C PRO A 117 0.96 -11.20 12.75
N ALA A 118 1.25 -10.95 11.46
CA ALA A 118 0.71 -9.79 10.75
C ALA A 118 -0.75 -10.03 10.36
N ASP A 119 -1.54 -8.95 10.32
CA ASP A 119 -2.91 -9.00 9.83
C ASP A 119 -2.97 -9.26 8.33
N VAL A 120 -4.05 -9.87 7.88
CA VAL A 120 -4.20 -10.43 6.54
C VAL A 120 -5.31 -9.71 5.79
N ILE A 121 -5.08 -9.42 4.51
CA ILE A 121 -6.11 -9.01 3.57
C ILE A 121 -6.92 -10.25 3.21
N GLU A 122 -8.18 -10.34 3.67
CA GLU A 122 -9.06 -11.43 3.26
C GLU A 122 -9.43 -11.32 1.78
N THR A 123 -9.83 -10.13 1.34
CA THR A 123 -10.11 -9.83 -0.06
C THR A 123 -10.15 -8.32 -0.32
N ILE A 124 -9.97 -7.90 -1.58
CA ILE A 124 -10.22 -6.53 -2.03
C ILE A 124 -11.36 -6.52 -3.07
N LEU A 125 -12.52 -6.00 -2.68
CA LEU A 125 -13.67 -5.84 -3.57
C LEU A 125 -13.60 -4.50 -4.33
N ILE A 126 -13.77 -4.54 -5.65
CA ILE A 126 -13.87 -3.33 -6.48
C ILE A 126 -15.32 -3.09 -6.91
N GLU A 127 -15.92 -2.02 -6.40
CA GLU A 127 -17.22 -1.50 -6.85
C GLU A 127 -17.03 -0.35 -7.85
N GLU A 128 -17.71 -0.42 -9.00
CA GLU A 128 -17.84 0.70 -9.94
C GLU A 128 -19.20 1.37 -9.69
N ARG A 129 -19.21 2.70 -9.55
CA ARG A 129 -20.41 3.51 -9.32
C ARG A 129 -20.60 4.54 -10.43
#